data_AF-A0A4Y9M3G2-F1
#
_entry.id   AF-A0A4Y9M3G2-F1
#
_cell.length_a   1.000
_cell.length_b   1.000
_cell.length_c   1.000
_cell.angle_alpha   90.00
_cell.angle_beta   90.00
_cell.angle_gamma   90.00
#
_symmetry.space_group_name_H-M   'P 1'
#
loop_
_entity.id
_entity.type
_entity.pdbx_description
1 polymer ?
#
loop_
_entity_poly.entity_id
_entity_poly.type
_entity_poly.pdbx_seq_one_letter_code
_entity_poly.pdbx_strand_id
1 'polypeptide(L)'
;MAGEDLQQLVRRRLWELGRTVDEASRRARRVIPADTLALMARRGGRSFISEGLAGFLARALDVPENRVRRAAGLPLVRDERESTTTRPHLRLVRGDGTEQQ
;
A
#
# COMPACT_ATOMS: atom_id res chain seq x y z
N MET A 1 16.16 -0.20 -4.61
CA MET A 1 15.19 0.90 -4.45
C MET A 1 13.82 0.38 -3.98
N ALA A 2 13.47 -0.89 -4.22
CA ALA A 2 12.29 -1.61 -3.71
C ALA A 2 11.81 -1.25 -2.27
N GLY A 3 12.71 -1.17 -1.29
CA GLY A 3 12.33 -0.83 0.09
C GLY A 3 11.60 0.48 0.28
N GLU A 4 12.09 1.52 -0.39
CA GLU A 4 11.48 2.84 -0.40
C GLU A 4 10.17 2.81 -1.17
N ASP A 5 10.10 2.05 -2.27
CA ASP A 5 8.88 1.91 -3.07
C ASP A 5 7.75 1.26 -2.26
N LEU A 6 8.06 0.26 -1.44
CA LEU A 6 7.10 -0.38 -0.55
C LEU A 6 6.67 0.55 0.60
N GLN A 7 7.61 1.26 1.21
CA GLN A 7 7.29 2.25 2.25
C GLN A 7 6.34 3.32 1.72
N GLN A 8 6.67 3.88 0.56
CA GLN A 8 5.86 4.90 -0.11
C GLN A 8 4.48 4.36 -0.46
N LEU A 9 4.39 3.11 -0.93
CA LEU A 9 3.10 2.46 -1.22
C LEU A 9 2.23 2.33 0.03
N VAL A 10 2.78 1.82 1.14
CA VAL A 10 2.06 1.66 2.41
C VAL A 10 1.58 3.01 2.92
N ARG A 11 2.49 3.99 3.02
CA ARG A 11 2.18 5.34 3.52
C ARG A 11 1.10 6.01 2.67
N ARG A 12 1.25 5.95 1.34
CA ARG A 12 0.31 6.57 0.41
C ARG A 12 -1.06 5.92 0.49
N ARG A 13 -1.15 4.59 0.55
CA ARG A 13 -2.47 3.92 0.60
C ARG A 13 -3.17 4.08 1.93
N LEU A 14 -2.46 4.07 3.05
CA LEU A 14 -3.09 4.38 4.35
C LEU A 14 -3.68 5.80 4.35
N TRP A 15 -2.94 6.76 3.81
CA TRP A 15 -3.43 8.14 3.66
C TRP A 15 -4.60 8.25 2.67
N GLU A 16 -4.47 7.69 1.47
CA GLU A 16 -5.53 7.73 0.43
C GLU A 16 -6.84 7.11 0.90
N LEU A 17 -6.77 6.07 1.73
CA LEU A 17 -7.94 5.36 2.24
C LEU A 17 -8.50 5.99 3.52
N GLY A 18 -7.82 6.99 4.11
CA GLY A 18 -8.16 7.53 5.41
C GLY A 18 -8.15 6.49 6.53
N ARG A 19 -7.33 5.43 6.40
CA ARG A 19 -7.37 4.26 7.28
C ARG A 19 -6.31 4.30 8.36
N THR A 20 -6.69 3.85 9.53
CA THR A 20 -5.74 3.56 10.60
C THR A 20 -5.00 2.24 10.35
N VAL A 21 -3.84 2.07 10.99
CA VAL A 21 -3.08 0.82 10.93
C VAL A 21 -3.85 -0.36 11.50
N ASP A 22 -4.73 -0.14 12.48
CA ASP A 22 -5.64 -1.14 13.04
C ASP A 22 -6.70 -1.61 12.04
N GLU A 23 -7.29 -0.69 11.29
CA GLU A 23 -8.25 -1.02 10.23
C GLU A 23 -7.60 -1.83 9.12
N ALA A 24 -6.39 -1.43 8.71
CA ALA A 24 -5.60 -2.14 7.73
C ALA A 24 -5.22 -3.54 8.23
N SER A 25 -4.82 -3.67 9.50
CA SER A 25 -4.54 -4.96 10.13
C SER A 25 -5.78 -5.87 10.13
N ARG A 26 -6.96 -5.37 10.51
CA ARG A 26 -8.21 -6.13 10.45
C ARG A 26 -8.51 -6.65 9.05
N ARG A 27 -8.28 -5.85 8.00
CA ARG A 27 -8.47 -6.29 6.60
C ARG A 27 -7.45 -7.33 6.15
N ALA A 28 -6.25 -7.29 6.68
CA ALA A 28 -5.27 -8.38 6.55
C ALA A 28 -5.61 -9.59 7.43
N ARG A 29 -6.83 -9.71 7.99
CA ARG A 29 -7.24 -10.77 8.93
C ARG A 29 -6.33 -10.85 10.16
N ARG A 30 -5.75 -9.71 10.58
CA ARG A 30 -4.76 -9.57 11.66
C ARG A 30 -3.47 -10.38 11.45
N VAL A 31 -3.22 -10.86 10.22
CA VAL A 31 -1.95 -11.54 9.87
C VAL A 31 -0.77 -10.57 9.93
N ILE A 32 -1.01 -9.29 9.61
CA ILE A 32 -0.03 -8.22 9.76
C ILE A 32 -0.46 -7.36 10.96
N PRO A 33 0.31 -7.34 12.06
CA PRO A 33 0.02 -6.49 13.21
C PRO A 33 0.01 -4.99 12.85
N ALA A 34 -0.80 -4.20 13.55
CA ALA A 34 -0.88 -2.77 13.35
C ALA A 34 0.48 -2.07 13.54
N ASP A 35 1.25 -2.48 14.56
CA ASP A 35 2.60 -1.97 14.81
C ASP A 35 3.56 -2.27 13.64
N THR A 36 3.41 -3.43 13.00
CA THR A 36 4.20 -3.79 11.82
C THR A 36 3.87 -2.88 10.64
N LEU A 37 2.60 -2.59 10.40
CA LEU A 37 2.17 -1.63 9.37
C LEU A 37 2.68 -0.21 9.67
N ALA A 38 2.64 0.21 10.94
CA ALA A 38 3.18 1.50 11.37
C ALA A 38 4.69 1.60 11.14
N LEU A 39 5.44 0.54 11.48
CA LEU A 39 6.88 0.46 11.22
C LEU A 39 7.19 0.49 9.73
N MET A 40 6.45 -0.26 8.92
CA MET A 40 6.60 -0.27 7.45
C MET A 40 6.36 1.12 6.84
N ALA A 41 5.36 1.85 7.32
CA ALA A 41 5.07 3.21 6.85
C ALA A 41 6.18 4.22 7.23
N ARG A 42 6.81 4.05 8.41
CA ARG A 42 7.78 5.01 8.96
C ARG A 42 9.22 4.77 8.53
N ARG A 43 9.67 3.51 8.50
CA ARG A 43 11.09 3.16 8.33
C ARG A 43 11.38 2.33 7.07
N GLY A 44 10.33 1.88 6.39
CA GLY A 44 10.43 0.95 5.26
C GLY A 44 10.75 -0.48 5.72
N GLY A 45 10.16 -1.45 5.03
CA GLY A 45 10.23 -2.87 5.41
C GLY A 45 10.79 -3.72 4.28
N ARG A 46 12.09 -3.61 3.98
CA ARG A 46 12.73 -4.45 2.94
C ARG A 46 12.77 -5.93 3.33
N SER A 47 12.86 -6.23 4.63
CA SER A 47 13.27 -7.57 5.08
C SER A 47 12.13 -8.46 5.60
N PHE A 48 10.88 -8.00 5.56
CA PHE A 48 9.76 -8.71 6.21
C PHE A 48 8.65 -9.20 5.28
N ILE A 49 8.65 -8.83 4.00
CA ILE A 49 7.61 -9.32 3.07
C ILE A 49 8.07 -10.61 2.43
N SER A 50 7.65 -11.74 3.00
CA SER A 50 7.68 -13.02 2.32
C SER A 50 6.61 -13.11 1.24
N GLU A 51 6.75 -14.04 0.30
CA GLU A 51 5.78 -14.26 -0.77
C GLU A 51 4.35 -14.48 -0.25
N GLY A 52 4.21 -15.21 0.87
CA GLY A 52 2.92 -15.43 1.51
C GLY A 52 2.31 -14.18 2.16
N LEU A 53 3.13 -13.18 2.51
CA LEU A 53 2.67 -11.94 3.16
C LEU A 53 2.19 -10.88 2.16
N ALA A 54 2.68 -10.94 0.91
CA ALA A 54 2.34 -9.98 -0.13
C ALA A 54 0.82 -9.89 -0.36
N GLY A 55 0.14 -11.03 -0.42
CA GLY A 55 -1.32 -11.08 -0.59
C GLY A 55 -2.11 -10.49 0.59
N PHE A 56 -1.64 -10.67 1.84
CA PHE A 56 -2.28 -10.06 3.00
C PHE A 56 -2.07 -8.55 3.04
N LEU A 57 -0.87 -8.08 2.68
CA LEU A 57 -0.58 -6.65 2.59
C LEU A 57 -1.39 -5.99 1.47
N ALA A 58 -1.54 -6.67 0.33
CA ALA A 58 -2.38 -6.22 -0.77
C ALA A 58 -3.84 -6.03 -0.33
N ARG A 59 -4.38 -6.93 0.51
CA ARG A 59 -5.72 -6.77 1.12
C ARG A 59 -5.80 -5.61 2.11
N ALA A 60 -4.78 -5.42 2.96
CA ALA A 60 -4.72 -4.30 3.91
C ALA A 60 -4.78 -2.94 3.19
N LEU A 61 -3.98 -2.79 2.14
CA LEU A 61 -3.80 -1.56 1.37
C LEU A 61 -4.81 -1.40 0.23
N ASP A 62 -5.70 -2.39 0.07
CA ASP A 62 -6.65 -2.51 -1.03
C ASP A 62 -6.00 -2.28 -2.39
N VAL A 63 -4.93 -3.03 -2.68
CA VAL A 63 -4.22 -3.03 -3.96
C VAL A 63 -4.08 -4.41 -4.56
N PRO A 64 -3.77 -4.54 -5.87
CA PRO A 64 -3.33 -5.81 -6.44
C PRO A 64 -2.06 -6.30 -5.75
N GLU A 65 -1.95 -7.61 -5.55
CA GLU A 65 -0.76 -8.28 -5.01
C GLU A 65 0.47 -8.00 -5.86
N ASN A 66 0.34 -8.00 -7.19
CA ASN A 66 1.45 -7.70 -8.09
C ASN A 66 2.01 -6.27 -7.93
N ARG A 67 1.22 -5.34 -7.37
CA ARG A 67 1.71 -3.99 -7.03
C ARG A 67 2.61 -4.01 -5.81
N VAL A 68 2.24 -4.80 -4.80
CA VAL A 68 3.06 -5.02 -3.59
C VAL A 68 4.31 -5.83 -3.95
N ARG A 69 4.19 -6.90 -4.74
CA ARG A 69 5.32 -7.72 -5.18
C ARG A 69 6.35 -6.91 -5.96
N ARG A 70 5.93 -6.04 -6.90
CA ARG A 70 6.84 -5.11 -7.59
C ARG A 70 7.58 -4.19 -6.62
N ALA A 71 6.83 -3.57 -5.69
CA ALA A 71 7.43 -2.71 -4.69
C ALA A 71 8.39 -3.48 -3.77
N ALA A 72 8.13 -4.74 -3.46
CA ALA A 72 8.99 -5.59 -2.64
C ALA A 72 10.14 -6.26 -3.43
N GLY A 73 10.18 -6.15 -4.75
CA GLY A 73 11.15 -6.87 -5.60
C GLY A 73 10.91 -8.39 -5.66
N LEU A 74 9.69 -8.84 -5.41
CA LEU A 74 9.30 -10.25 -5.48
C LEU A 74 8.89 -10.64 -6.92
N PRO A 75 8.99 -11.93 -7.30
CA PRO A 75 8.47 -12.43 -8.56
C PRO A 75 6.99 -12.06 -8.76
N LEU A 76 6.50 -11.95 -9.99
CA LEU A 76 5.07 -11.71 -10.24
C LEU A 76 4.31 -13.03 -10.24
N VAL A 77 3.03 -12.99 -9.83
CA VAL A 77 2.14 -14.16 -9.84
C VAL A 77 0.86 -13.83 -10.59
N ARG A 78 0.09 -14.85 -10.96
CA ARG A 78 -1.28 -14.63 -11.41
C ARG A 78 -2.10 -14.06 -10.26
N ASP A 79 -2.56 -12.82 -10.43
CA ASP A 79 -3.31 -12.07 -9.43
C ASP A 79 -4.73 -11.83 -9.97
N GLU A 80 -5.72 -12.51 -9.40
CA GLU A 80 -7.12 -12.36 -9.78
C GLU A 80 -7.64 -10.92 -9.55
N ARG A 81 -6.98 -10.15 -8.67
CA ARG A 81 -7.31 -8.76 -8.38
C ARG A 81 -6.55 -7.76 -9.26
N GLU A 82 -5.77 -8.21 -10.24
CA GLU A 82 -5.07 -7.33 -11.18
C GLU A 82 -6.04 -6.40 -11.93
N SER A 83 -7.24 -6.91 -12.25
CA SER A 83 -8.33 -6.13 -12.85
C SER A 83 -9.12 -5.24 -11.88
N THR A 84 -8.80 -5.29 -10.57
CA THR A 84 -9.50 -4.46 -9.57
C THR A 84 -9.00 -3.02 -9.69
N THR A 85 -9.89 -2.12 -10.12
CA THR A 85 -9.56 -0.71 -10.25
C THR A 85 -9.25 -0.14 -8.86
N THR A 86 -7.99 0.21 -8.63
CA THR A 86 -7.56 0.90 -7.41
C THR A 86 -7.55 2.39 -7.67
N ARG A 87 -8.74 2.95 -7.85
CA ARG A 87 -8.86 4.40 -7.99
C ARG A 87 -8.45 5.06 -6.68
N PRO A 88 -7.67 6.14 -6.72
CA PRO A 88 -7.40 6.93 -5.52
C PRO A 88 -8.74 7.46 -4.99
N HIS A 89 -9.01 7.26 -3.70
CA HIS A 89 -10.21 7.83 -3.06
C HIS A 89 -10.04 9.34 -2.77
N LEU A 90 -8.79 9.84 -2.88
CA LEU A 90 -8.45 11.24 -2.85
C LEU A 90 -8.08 11.71 -4.26
N ARG A 91 -8.93 12.54 -4.86
CA ARG A 91 -8.60 13.30 -6.07
C ARG A 91 -7.80 14.53 -5.64
N LEU A 92 -6.51 14.56 -5.95
CA LEU A 92 -5.72 15.79 -5.84
C LEU A 92 -6.27 16.79 -6.86
N VAL A 93 -6.97 17.82 -6.39
CA VAL A 93 -7.31 18.97 -7.22
C VAL A 93 -6.05 19.82 -7.28
N ARG A 94 -5.38 19.85 -8.44
CA ARG A 94 -4.35 20.86 -8.69
C ARG A 94 -5.10 22.19 -8.70
N GLY A 95 -4.86 23.03 -7.70
CA GLY A 95 -5.33 24.40 -7.74
C GLY A 95 -4.58 25.08 -8.87
N ASP A 96 -5.26 25.32 -9.98
CA ASP A 96 -4.74 26.16 -11.04
C ASP A 96 -4.75 27.59 -10.49
N GLY A 97 -3.63 27.96 -9.87
CA GLY A 97 -3.37 29.32 -9.43
C GLY A 97 -3.23 30.24 -10.64
N THR A 98 -4.33 30.55 -11.31
CA THR A 98 -4.43 31.78 -12.09
C THR A 98 -4.69 32.91 -11.09
N GLU A 99 -3.58 33.45 -10.58
CA GLU A 99 -3.54 34.82 -10.07
C GLU A 99 -4.04 35.73 -11.19
N GLN A 100 -5.21 36.33 -10.96
CA GLN A 100 -5.70 37.45 -11.75
C GLN A 100 -4.81 38.65 -11.41
N GLN A 101 -4.03 39.12 -12.39
CA GLN A 101 -3.54 40.49 -12.47
C GLN A 101 -3.66 40.98 -13.91
#